data_AF-A0A4Y7KB29-F1
#
_entry.id   AF-A0A4Y7KB29-F1
#
_cell.length_a   1.000
_cell.length_b   1.000
_cell.length_c   1.000
_cell.angle_alpha   90.00
_cell.angle_beta   90.00
_cell.angle_gamma   90.00
#
_symmetry.space_group_name_H-M   'P 1'
#
loop_
_entity.id
_entity.type
_entity.pdbx_description
1 polymer ?
#
loop_
_entity_poly.entity_id
_entity_poly.type
_entity_poly.pdbx_seq_one_letter_code
_entity_poly.pdbx_strand_id
1 'polypeptide(L)'
;MADLMSHHRSTTTTDIFGDPLDSKPLWFKPNSFLQPNFNPESYISDLRTFVPFDNLRSELQSHLSSLKLELIELINRDYDDFVSLSTKLVDIESSISRMRAPLTDLRDKILLFRDSVEGSLLGLQNGLRKRGQAENVREVLELLLDTFHVVSKVEKLIKELPSVPTDWSNGEVNSTENSSLSNGNSLQHTENETSVRETQSMLLERIASEMNRLKFYIAHAQSRYSQVTGIQNFPFIDNMEKRIQSASLLLDASVGHCFVNGLEHRDASVIYNCLRAYAAIDNTTGAEEIFRTTILSPLVQQIIPHGSSQTVVGAAVDDLEEDYKQLLQHIDKHCKYLLEISSTANSGLHVFDFLANSILKEVLMAIQRGKPGAFSSGRPTEFLRNYKSSLSFLAVLEGKPGSTIANFETNTPNAKA
;
A
#
# COMPACT_ATOMS: atom_id res chain seq x y z
N MET A 1 -3.25 -59.99 -5.84
CA MET A 1 -4.58 -60.62 -5.73
C MET A 1 -4.38 -62.10 -6.06
N ALA A 2 -4.03 -62.89 -5.05
CA ALA A 2 -4.06 -64.35 -4.99
C ALA A 2 -3.52 -64.78 -3.60
N ASP A 3 -4.48 -65.17 -2.77
CA ASP A 3 -4.49 -65.86 -1.47
C ASP A 3 -3.24 -66.09 -0.62
N LEU A 4 -3.31 -65.54 0.60
CA LEU A 4 -2.75 -66.16 1.81
C LEU A 4 -3.54 -67.45 2.12
N MET A 5 -2.91 -68.60 1.97
CA MET A 5 -3.39 -69.87 2.54
C MET A 5 -2.39 -70.33 3.61
N SER A 6 -2.66 -69.87 4.83
CA SER A 6 -2.14 -70.45 6.07
C SER A 6 -2.37 -71.96 6.05
N HIS A 7 -1.28 -72.74 6.03
CA HIS A 7 -1.34 -74.17 6.29
C HIS A 7 -1.74 -74.40 7.75
N HIS A 8 -3.04 -74.36 8.00
CA HIS A 8 -3.61 -75.04 9.14
C HIS A 8 -3.22 -76.51 9.00
N ARG A 9 -2.48 -77.00 9.99
CA ARG A 9 -2.31 -78.42 10.27
C ARG A 9 -3.70 -79.03 10.26
N SER A 10 -4.04 -79.76 9.20
CA SER A 10 -5.24 -80.59 9.15
C SER A 10 -5.12 -81.61 10.27
N THR A 11 -5.66 -81.28 11.43
CA THR A 11 -6.04 -82.25 12.44
C THR A 11 -7.03 -83.17 11.76
N THR A 12 -6.57 -84.37 11.44
CA THR A 12 -7.35 -85.48 10.93
C THR A 12 -8.58 -85.69 11.83
N THR A 13 -9.72 -85.18 11.40
CA THR A 13 -11.04 -85.46 11.96
C THR A 13 -11.50 -86.83 11.47
N THR A 14 -10.83 -87.88 11.93
CA THR A 14 -11.23 -89.27 11.85
C THR A 14 -10.51 -89.99 12.98
N ASP A 15 -10.99 -89.83 14.22
CA ASP A 15 -10.76 -90.77 15.34
C ASP A 15 -11.49 -90.28 16.60
N ILE A 16 -12.82 -90.12 16.50
CA ILE A 16 -13.70 -89.91 17.67
C ILE A 16 -14.45 -91.20 18.03
N PHE A 17 -14.41 -92.23 17.17
CA PHE A 17 -14.93 -93.59 17.42
C PHE A 17 -14.03 -94.68 16.81
N GLY A 18 -12.72 -94.45 16.80
CA GLY A 18 -11.70 -95.43 16.43
C GLY A 18 -10.94 -95.84 17.68
N ASP A 19 -10.96 -97.13 17.99
CA ASP A 19 -10.02 -97.77 18.92
C ASP A 19 -8.61 -97.23 18.62
N PRO A 20 -7.81 -96.80 19.60
CA PRO A 20 -6.42 -96.50 19.32
C PRO A 20 -5.79 -97.79 18.81
N LEU A 21 -5.52 -97.83 17.50
CA LEU A 21 -4.61 -98.79 16.87
C LEU A 21 -3.16 -98.51 17.34
N ASP A 22 -2.96 -98.35 18.65
CA ASP A 22 -1.79 -98.92 19.27
C ASP A 22 -2.03 -100.43 19.23
N SER A 23 -1.58 -101.08 18.16
CA SER A 23 -1.52 -102.54 18.03
C SER A 23 -0.53 -103.17 19.02
N LYS A 24 -0.28 -102.48 20.14
CA LYS A 24 0.63 -102.85 21.21
C LYS A 24 -0.25 -103.26 22.38
N PRO A 25 -0.02 -104.44 22.96
CA PRO A 25 -0.79 -104.88 24.10
C PRO A 25 -0.75 -103.85 25.25
N LEU A 26 -1.85 -103.67 25.98
CA LEU A 26 -1.97 -102.70 27.08
C LEU A 26 -0.90 -102.84 28.19
N TRP A 27 -0.26 -104.00 28.27
CA TRP A 27 0.85 -104.29 29.19
C TRP A 27 2.20 -103.78 28.68
N PHE A 28 2.35 -103.49 27.40
CA PHE A 28 3.58 -103.01 26.79
C PHE A 28 3.61 -101.48 26.82
N LYS A 29 4.52 -100.90 27.62
CA LYS A 29 4.63 -99.45 27.79
C LYS A 29 5.98 -98.93 27.27
N PRO A 30 6.08 -98.56 25.98
CA PRO A 30 7.32 -98.03 25.39
C PRO A 30 7.93 -96.84 26.13
N ASN A 31 7.10 -96.00 26.75
CA ASN A 31 7.54 -94.83 27.50
C ASN A 31 8.42 -95.17 28.71
N SER A 32 8.35 -96.41 29.22
CA SER A 32 9.25 -96.89 30.28
C SER A 32 10.71 -96.95 29.82
N PHE A 33 10.98 -97.18 28.52
CA PHE A 33 12.34 -97.22 27.98
C PHE A 33 13.04 -95.85 27.96
N LEU A 34 12.26 -94.76 28.04
CA LEU A 34 12.79 -93.39 28.03
C LEU A 34 13.15 -92.88 29.43
N GLN A 35 12.86 -93.65 30.49
CA GLN A 35 13.15 -93.24 31.85
C GLN A 35 14.64 -93.42 32.20
N PRO A 36 15.28 -92.44 32.87
CA PRO A 36 16.72 -92.44 33.14
C PRO A 36 17.18 -93.53 34.13
N ASN A 37 16.26 -94.12 34.89
CA ASN A 37 16.48 -95.22 35.85
C ASN A 37 15.93 -96.56 35.35
N PHE A 38 15.70 -96.70 34.04
CA PHE A 38 15.17 -97.92 33.47
C PHE A 38 16.13 -99.11 33.70
N ASN A 39 15.62 -100.15 34.36
CA ASN A 39 16.33 -101.42 34.52
C ASN A 39 15.61 -102.52 33.70
N PRO A 40 16.27 -103.09 32.67
CA PRO A 40 15.66 -104.10 31.80
C PRO A 40 15.31 -105.39 32.55
N GLU A 41 16.10 -105.79 33.56
CA GLU A 41 15.88 -107.02 34.31
C GLU A 41 14.63 -106.92 35.20
N SER A 42 14.45 -105.77 35.87
CA SER A 42 13.24 -105.51 36.68
C SER A 42 12.00 -105.45 35.80
N TYR A 43 12.07 -104.75 34.67
CA TYR A 43 10.95 -104.59 33.74
C TYR A 43 10.48 -105.92 33.14
N ILE A 44 11.42 -106.80 32.74
CA ILE A 44 11.10 -108.14 32.24
C ILE A 44 10.53 -109.03 33.35
N SER A 45 11.09 -108.95 34.56
CA SER A 45 10.65 -109.76 35.71
C SER A 45 9.20 -109.44 36.10
N ASP A 46 8.86 -108.15 36.14
CA ASP A 46 7.50 -107.68 36.45
C ASP A 46 6.50 -108.13 35.39
N LEU A 47 6.86 -108.05 34.10
CA LEU A 47 5.95 -108.44 33.00
C LEU A 47 5.82 -109.96 32.82
N ARG A 48 6.85 -110.74 33.17
CA ARG A 48 6.83 -112.21 33.08
C ARG A 48 5.82 -112.85 34.04
N THR A 49 5.41 -112.14 35.10
CA THR A 49 4.35 -112.62 36.00
C THR A 49 2.96 -112.64 35.36
N PHE A 50 2.76 -111.86 34.28
CA PHE A 50 1.46 -111.72 33.61
C PHE A 50 1.47 -112.11 32.13
N VAL A 51 2.64 -112.27 31.49
CA VAL A 51 2.76 -112.48 30.03
C VAL A 51 3.81 -113.57 29.70
N PRO A 52 3.52 -114.50 28.76
CA PRO A 52 4.50 -115.45 28.26
C PRO A 52 5.72 -114.76 27.64
N PHE A 53 6.92 -115.30 27.91
CA PHE A 53 8.18 -114.68 27.51
C PHE A 53 8.33 -114.53 25.98
N ASP A 54 7.81 -115.48 25.21
CA ASP A 54 7.89 -115.44 23.74
C ASP A 54 7.09 -114.27 23.15
N ASN A 55 5.93 -113.94 23.74
CA ASN A 55 5.11 -112.80 23.34
C ASN A 55 5.78 -111.46 23.71
N LEU A 56 6.45 -111.40 24.87
CA LEU A 56 7.23 -110.22 25.27
C LEU A 56 8.40 -109.98 24.30
N ARG A 57 9.09 -111.06 23.92
CA ARG A 57 10.21 -111.00 22.99
C ARG A 57 9.77 -110.58 21.59
N SER A 58 8.69 -111.15 21.06
CA SER A 58 8.18 -110.77 19.74
C SER A 58 7.76 -109.30 19.70
N GLU A 59 7.10 -108.82 20.75
CA GLU A 59 6.65 -107.43 20.84
C GLU A 59 7.82 -106.43 20.95
N LEU A 60 8.85 -106.76 21.74
CA LEU A 60 10.08 -105.97 21.82
C LEU A 60 10.82 -105.91 20.49
N GLN A 61 10.92 -107.03 19.76
CA GLN A 61 11.54 -107.10 18.45
C GLN A 61 10.74 -106.35 17.39
N SER A 62 9.41 -106.42 17.45
CA SER A 62 8.50 -105.64 16.60
C SER A 62 8.69 -104.14 16.85
N HIS A 63 8.71 -103.72 18.12
CA HIS A 63 8.94 -102.33 18.50
C HIS A 63 10.29 -101.80 18.04
N LEU A 64 11.36 -102.59 18.19
CA LEU A 64 12.70 -102.21 17.74
C LEU A 64 12.78 -102.08 16.22
N SER A 65 12.12 -102.97 15.48
CA SER A 65 12.04 -102.92 14.03
C SER A 65 11.28 -101.68 13.55
N SER A 66 10.15 -101.37 14.20
CA SER A 66 9.36 -100.17 13.95
C SER A 66 10.17 -98.90 14.19
N LEU A 67 10.89 -98.81 15.32
CA LEU A 67 11.68 -97.64 15.66
C LEU A 67 12.85 -97.43 14.66
N LYS A 68 13.46 -98.51 14.18
CA LYS A 68 14.50 -98.43 13.14
C LYS A 68 13.95 -97.92 11.82
N LEU A 69 12.76 -98.38 11.42
CA LEU A 69 12.09 -97.87 10.22
C LEU A 69 11.72 -96.40 10.38
N GLU A 70 11.14 -96.02 11.52
CA GLU A 70 10.80 -94.63 11.83
C GLU A 70 12.02 -93.71 11.83
N LEU A 71 13.16 -94.16 12.35
CA LEU A 71 14.42 -93.40 12.30
C LEU A 71 14.89 -93.18 10.85
N ILE A 72 14.83 -94.22 10.02
CA ILE A 72 15.23 -94.12 8.61
C ILE A 72 14.28 -93.20 7.86
N GLU A 73 12.97 -93.29 8.12
CA GLU A 73 11.96 -92.39 7.55
C GLU A 73 12.17 -90.95 8.00
N LEU A 74 12.45 -90.71 9.28
CA LEU A 74 12.72 -89.38 9.82
C LEU A 74 13.97 -88.76 9.19
N ILE A 75 15.05 -89.54 9.09
CA ILE A 75 16.29 -89.12 8.45
C ILE A 75 16.02 -88.80 6.98
N ASN A 76 15.38 -89.69 6.23
CA ASN A 76 15.14 -89.49 4.81
C ASN A 76 14.18 -88.31 4.55
N ARG A 77 13.15 -88.13 5.39
CA ARG A 77 12.21 -87.02 5.29
C ARG A 77 12.91 -85.68 5.51
N ASP A 78 13.71 -85.58 6.56
CA ASP A 78 14.34 -84.31 6.93
C ASP A 78 15.64 -84.06 6.12
N TYR A 79 16.18 -85.08 5.44
CA TYR A 79 17.34 -84.98 4.55
C TYR A 79 17.04 -84.15 3.30
N ASP A 80 15.90 -84.40 2.64
CA ASP A 80 15.49 -83.66 1.45
C ASP A 80 15.29 -82.16 1.75
N ASP A 81 14.69 -81.86 2.90
CA ASP A 81 14.49 -80.48 3.35
C ASP A 81 15.83 -79.78 3.63
N PHE A 82 16.77 -80.45 4.31
CA PHE A 82 18.10 -79.89 4.61
C PHE A 82 18.94 -79.65 3.34
N VAL A 83 18.89 -80.58 2.38
CA VAL A 83 19.57 -80.43 1.09
C VAL A 83 18.92 -79.32 0.25
N SER A 84 17.59 -79.22 0.25
CA SER A 84 16.90 -78.14 -0.47
C SER A 84 17.14 -76.75 0.14
N LEU A 85 17.25 -76.65 1.46
CA LEU A 85 17.52 -75.39 2.15
C LEU A 85 18.97 -74.94 1.94
N SER A 86 19.92 -75.86 2.04
CA SER A 86 21.35 -75.55 1.81
C SER A 86 21.62 -75.09 0.37
N THR A 87 20.98 -75.71 -0.63
CA THR A 87 21.09 -75.29 -2.03
C THR A 87 20.44 -73.92 -2.29
N LYS A 88 19.24 -73.67 -1.74
CA LYS A 88 18.57 -72.35 -1.86
C LYS A 88 19.34 -71.22 -1.18
N LEU A 89 19.96 -71.47 -0.02
CA LEU A 89 20.76 -70.49 0.70
C LEU A 89 21.99 -70.01 -0.10
N VAL A 90 22.65 -70.93 -0.82
CA VAL A 90 23.78 -70.60 -1.70
C VAL A 90 23.33 -69.69 -2.86
N ASP A 91 22.16 -69.92 -3.42
CA ASP A 91 21.62 -69.09 -4.51
C ASP A 91 21.19 -67.68 -4.06
N ILE A 92 20.77 -67.52 -2.80
CA ILE A 92 20.40 -66.22 -2.22
C ILE A 92 21.60 -65.27 -2.23
N GLU A 93 22.81 -65.73 -1.90
CA GLU A 93 24.00 -64.89 -1.90
C GLU A 93 24.36 -64.39 -3.32
N SER A 94 24.17 -65.24 -4.33
CA SER A 94 24.32 -64.85 -5.74
C SER A 94 23.26 -63.82 -6.18
N SER A 95 22.04 -63.94 -5.64
CA SER A 95 20.92 -63.03 -5.91
C SER A 95 21.12 -61.67 -5.24
N ILE A 96 21.59 -61.66 -3.99
CA ILE A 96 21.98 -60.43 -3.27
C ILE A 96 23.11 -59.72 -4.01
N SER A 97 24.12 -60.46 -4.46
CA SER A 97 25.24 -59.91 -5.23
C SER A 97 24.77 -59.27 -6.54
N ARG A 98 23.82 -59.91 -7.25
CA ARG A 98 23.21 -59.36 -8.47
C ARG A 98 22.35 -58.12 -8.23
N MET A 99 21.67 -58.01 -7.09
CA MET A 99 20.85 -56.83 -6.76
C MET A 99 21.67 -55.64 -6.24
N ARG A 100 22.84 -55.88 -5.64
CA ARG A 100 23.66 -54.83 -5.02
C ARG A 100 24.11 -53.76 -6.01
N ALA A 101 24.57 -54.17 -7.19
CA ALA A 101 25.05 -53.24 -8.23
C ALA A 101 23.90 -52.36 -8.78
N PRO A 102 22.76 -52.90 -9.25
CA PRO A 102 21.62 -52.09 -9.69
C PRO A 102 21.07 -51.12 -8.64
N LEU A 103 21.04 -51.52 -7.35
CA LEU A 103 20.59 -50.65 -6.27
C LEU A 103 21.57 -49.50 -5.99
N THR A 104 22.87 -49.76 -6.11
CA THR A 104 23.90 -48.73 -5.96
C THR A 104 23.83 -47.75 -7.13
N ASP A 105 23.74 -48.26 -8.37
CA ASP A 105 23.54 -47.44 -9.56
C ASP A 105 22.28 -46.56 -9.48
N LEU A 106 21.17 -47.13 -9.00
CA LEU A 106 19.92 -46.39 -8.83
C LEU A 106 20.06 -45.29 -7.76
N ARG A 107 20.72 -45.60 -6.64
CA ARG A 107 21.03 -44.60 -5.61
C ARG A 107 21.86 -43.46 -6.19
N ASP A 108 22.91 -43.77 -6.95
CA ASP A 108 23.79 -42.77 -7.52
C ASP A 108 23.04 -41.90 -8.55
N LYS A 109 22.20 -42.51 -9.39
CA LYS A 109 21.31 -41.77 -10.31
C LYS A 109 20.32 -40.86 -9.57
N ILE A 110 19.75 -41.31 -8.45
CA ILE A 110 18.84 -40.50 -7.63
C ILE A 110 19.58 -39.32 -7.01
N LEU A 111 20.81 -39.53 -6.51
CA LEU A 111 21.63 -38.45 -5.96
C LEU A 111 21.97 -37.42 -7.04
N LEU A 112 22.42 -37.86 -8.21
CA LEU A 112 22.68 -36.97 -9.34
C LEU A 112 21.44 -36.19 -9.78
N PHE A 113 20.28 -36.85 -9.83
CA PHE A 113 19.02 -36.19 -10.17
C PHE A 113 18.62 -35.17 -9.11
N ARG A 114 18.74 -35.50 -7.82
CA ARG A 114 18.47 -34.58 -6.72
C ARG A 114 19.37 -33.34 -6.81
N ASP A 115 20.67 -33.52 -7.01
CA ASP A 115 21.63 -32.43 -7.09
C ASP A 115 21.34 -31.54 -8.33
N SER A 116 20.90 -32.14 -9.44
CA SER A 116 20.43 -31.42 -10.63
C SER A 116 19.16 -30.59 -10.37
N VAL A 117 18.19 -31.16 -9.64
CA VAL A 117 16.96 -30.46 -9.25
C VAL A 117 17.28 -29.32 -8.28
N GLU A 118 18.16 -29.54 -7.31
CA GLU A 118 18.60 -28.51 -6.37
C GLU A 118 19.33 -27.36 -7.08
N GLY A 119 20.23 -27.68 -8.01
CA GLY A 119 20.86 -26.68 -8.87
C GLY A 119 19.86 -25.88 -9.71
N SER A 120 18.84 -26.55 -10.24
CA SER A 120 17.75 -25.91 -11.00
C SER A 120 16.88 -25.01 -10.13
N LEU A 121 16.57 -25.44 -8.91
CA LEU A 121 15.80 -24.67 -7.92
C LEU A 121 16.55 -23.41 -7.51
N LEU A 122 17.85 -23.53 -7.20
CA LEU A 122 18.72 -22.39 -6.89
C LEU A 122 18.83 -21.43 -8.08
N GLY A 123 18.94 -21.96 -9.31
CA GLY A 123 18.90 -21.17 -10.54
C GLY A 123 17.61 -20.37 -10.67
N LEU A 124 16.46 -21.03 -10.45
CA LEU A 124 15.13 -20.41 -10.51
C LEU A 124 14.96 -19.33 -9.43
N GLN A 125 15.33 -19.61 -8.18
CA GLN A 125 15.26 -18.64 -7.08
C GLN A 125 16.12 -17.41 -7.35
N ASN A 126 17.34 -17.60 -7.85
CA ASN A 126 18.19 -16.49 -8.26
C ASN A 126 17.61 -15.71 -9.44
N GLY A 127 17.00 -16.41 -10.40
CA GLY A 127 16.29 -15.79 -11.52
C GLY A 127 15.11 -14.94 -11.06
N LEU A 128 14.27 -15.45 -10.16
CA LEU A 128 13.13 -14.74 -9.58
C LEU A 128 13.59 -13.52 -8.77
N ARG A 129 14.65 -13.66 -7.97
CA ARG A 129 15.24 -12.53 -7.23
C ARG A 129 15.75 -11.43 -8.17
N LYS A 130 16.50 -11.80 -9.21
CA LYS A 130 16.97 -10.85 -10.23
C LYS A 130 15.81 -10.18 -10.97
N ARG A 131 14.76 -10.95 -11.29
CA ARG A 131 13.54 -10.43 -11.93
C ARG A 131 12.84 -9.42 -11.04
N GLY A 132 12.66 -9.70 -9.75
CA GLY A 132 12.06 -8.76 -8.79
C GLY A 132 12.89 -7.48 -8.63
N GLN A 133 14.22 -7.59 -8.59
CA GLN A 133 15.10 -6.41 -8.58
C GLN A 133 14.97 -5.59 -9.87
N ALA A 134 14.94 -6.24 -11.03
CA ALA A 134 14.78 -5.57 -12.32
C ALA A 134 13.42 -4.89 -12.45
N GLU A 135 12.35 -5.50 -11.93
CA GLU A 135 11.00 -4.93 -11.89
C GLU A 135 10.95 -3.67 -11.03
N ASN A 136 11.50 -3.71 -9.83
CA ASN A 136 11.61 -2.53 -8.96
C ASN A 136 12.39 -1.38 -9.61
N VAL A 137 13.53 -1.70 -10.25
CA VAL A 137 14.33 -0.70 -10.97
C VAL A 137 13.55 -0.13 -12.16
N ARG A 138 12.83 -0.97 -12.90
CA ARG A 138 12.00 -0.55 -14.03
C ARG A 138 10.89 0.41 -13.61
N GLU A 139 10.16 0.08 -12.54
CA GLU A 139 9.09 0.95 -12.03
C GLU A 139 9.62 2.32 -11.60
N VAL A 140 10.79 2.36 -10.93
CA VAL A 140 11.44 3.62 -10.58
C VAL A 140 11.81 4.40 -11.83
N LEU A 141 12.40 3.76 -12.84
CA LEU A 141 12.73 4.40 -14.12
C LEU A 141 11.51 4.95 -14.86
N GLU A 142 10.41 4.19 -14.91
CA GLU A 142 9.15 4.62 -15.51
C GLU A 142 8.62 5.88 -14.82
N LEU A 143 8.63 5.91 -13.49
CA LEU A 143 8.22 7.06 -12.70
C LEU A 143 9.13 8.29 -12.88
N LEU A 144 10.45 8.08 -13.00
CA LEU A 144 11.41 9.15 -13.31
C LEU A 144 11.17 9.74 -14.70
N LEU A 145 10.86 8.87 -15.68
CA LEU A 145 10.55 9.26 -17.04
C LEU A 145 9.23 10.06 -17.10
N ASP A 146 8.21 9.60 -16.38
CA ASP A 146 6.95 10.33 -16.23
C ASP A 146 7.17 11.70 -15.59
N THR A 147 7.97 11.76 -14.52
CA THR A 147 8.36 13.01 -13.86
C THR A 147 9.03 13.97 -14.87
N PHE A 148 9.99 13.48 -15.66
CA PHE A 148 10.66 14.27 -16.70
C PHE A 148 9.68 14.78 -17.77
N HIS A 149 8.76 13.92 -18.22
CA HIS A 149 7.76 14.29 -19.21
C HIS A 149 6.79 15.35 -18.69
N VAL A 150 6.33 15.22 -17.45
CA VAL A 150 5.45 16.22 -16.81
C VAL A 150 6.18 17.55 -16.64
N VAL A 151 7.44 17.55 -16.17
CA VAL A 151 8.24 18.79 -16.06
C VAL A 151 8.40 19.46 -17.42
N SER A 152 8.76 18.68 -18.44
CA SER A 152 8.95 19.20 -19.80
C SER A 152 7.63 19.73 -20.38
N LYS A 153 6.50 19.09 -20.06
CA LYS A 153 5.16 19.56 -20.43
C LYS A 153 4.83 20.88 -19.72
N VAL A 154 5.05 20.96 -18.41
CA VAL A 154 4.85 22.19 -17.62
C VAL A 154 5.69 23.33 -18.18
N GLU A 155 6.98 23.12 -18.43
CA GLU A 155 7.85 24.14 -19.02
C GLU A 155 7.41 24.57 -20.43
N LYS A 156 6.93 23.65 -21.26
CA LYS A 156 6.38 23.98 -22.59
C LYS A 156 5.11 24.80 -22.46
N LEU A 157 4.17 24.39 -21.61
CA LEU A 157 2.92 25.12 -21.38
C LEU A 157 3.17 26.52 -20.79
N ILE A 158 4.18 26.66 -19.92
CA ILE A 158 4.60 27.97 -19.40
C ILE A 158 5.22 28.83 -20.52
N LYS A 159 5.97 28.24 -21.45
CA LYS A 159 6.50 28.96 -22.63
C LYS A 159 5.44 29.32 -23.67
N GLU A 160 4.38 28.51 -23.76
CA GLU A 160 3.23 28.72 -24.64
C GLU A 160 2.21 29.70 -24.05
N LEU A 161 2.36 30.11 -22.78
CA LEU A 161 1.63 31.28 -22.28
C LEU A 161 1.90 32.42 -23.26
N PRO A 162 0.85 33.08 -23.79
CA PRO A 162 1.03 34.23 -24.65
C PRO A 162 1.99 35.16 -23.93
N SER A 163 3.14 35.43 -24.54
CA SER A 163 4.05 36.44 -24.05
C SER A 163 3.20 37.67 -23.76
N VAL A 164 3.15 38.07 -22.49
CA VAL A 164 2.65 39.38 -22.05
C VAL A 164 2.97 40.36 -23.17
N PRO A 165 1.98 41.03 -23.79
CA PRO A 165 2.26 42.02 -24.83
C PRO A 165 3.38 42.91 -24.30
N THR A 166 4.45 43.07 -25.06
CA THR A 166 5.72 43.68 -24.64
C THR A 166 5.63 45.19 -24.37
N ASP A 167 4.46 45.72 -24.00
CA ASP A 167 4.18 47.13 -23.73
C ASP A 167 4.40 47.57 -22.28
N TRP A 168 4.88 46.69 -21.40
CA TRP A 168 4.94 46.99 -19.95
C TRP A 168 6.33 47.43 -19.48
N SER A 169 7.19 47.84 -20.40
CA SER A 169 8.40 48.60 -20.08
C SER A 169 8.65 49.63 -21.16
N ASN A 170 8.21 50.87 -20.90
CA ASN A 170 8.92 52.09 -21.28
C ASN A 170 8.33 53.27 -20.52
N GLY A 171 8.80 53.47 -19.29
CA GLY A 171 8.89 54.81 -18.75
C GLY A 171 10.08 55.50 -19.41
N GLU A 172 9.91 56.02 -20.62
CA GLU A 172 10.69 57.18 -21.07
C GLU A 172 10.04 57.90 -22.25
N VAL A 173 9.92 59.20 -22.04
CA VAL A 173 9.33 60.25 -22.86
C VAL A 173 10.03 60.32 -24.21
N ASN A 174 9.27 60.38 -25.32
CA ASN A 174 9.43 61.44 -26.32
C ASN A 174 8.30 61.44 -27.36
N SER A 175 7.69 62.62 -27.46
CA SER A 175 6.66 63.04 -28.38
C SER A 175 7.07 62.88 -29.84
N THR A 176 6.12 62.47 -30.69
CA THR A 176 5.94 63.09 -32.00
C THR A 176 4.53 62.83 -32.52
N GLU A 177 3.81 63.91 -32.73
CA GLU A 177 2.51 63.97 -33.40
C GLU A 177 2.62 63.35 -34.80
N ASN A 178 1.59 62.60 -35.21
CA ASN A 178 0.96 62.78 -36.51
C ASN A 178 -0.40 62.05 -36.54
N SER A 179 -1.43 62.89 -36.67
CA SER A 179 -2.82 62.55 -36.88
C SER A 179 -3.05 61.58 -38.05
N SER A 180 -3.84 60.54 -37.83
CA SER A 180 -4.74 60.02 -38.87
C SER A 180 -6.02 59.52 -38.22
N LEU A 181 -7.11 60.21 -38.59
CA LEU A 181 -8.49 59.89 -38.24
C LEU A 181 -8.86 58.54 -38.87
N SER A 182 -9.25 57.57 -38.06
CA SER A 182 -10.11 56.47 -38.52
C SER A 182 -11.16 56.19 -37.45
N ASN A 183 -12.40 56.42 -37.86
CA ASN A 183 -13.61 56.31 -37.09
C ASN A 183 -14.18 54.89 -37.28
N GLY A 184 -14.51 54.21 -36.18
CA GLY A 184 -15.40 53.04 -36.18
C GLY A 184 -14.73 51.66 -36.15
N ASN A 185 -14.45 51.15 -34.95
CA ASN A 185 -14.69 49.76 -34.51
C ASN A 185 -14.19 49.55 -33.07
N SER A 186 -14.90 50.09 -32.07
CA SER A 186 -14.54 49.92 -30.65
C SER A 186 -15.29 48.78 -29.94
N LEU A 187 -16.15 48.02 -30.64
CA LEU A 187 -16.95 46.94 -30.03
C LEU A 187 -16.41 45.51 -30.28
N GLN A 188 -15.43 45.31 -31.16
CA GLN A 188 -14.85 43.96 -31.41
C GLN A 188 -13.57 43.68 -30.60
N HIS A 189 -12.94 44.69 -30.01
CA HIS A 189 -11.73 44.50 -29.20
C HIS A 189 -12.03 43.87 -27.83
N THR A 190 -13.16 44.21 -27.22
CA THR A 190 -13.50 43.80 -25.86
C THR A 190 -13.82 42.30 -25.74
N GLU A 191 -14.51 41.72 -26.73
CA GLU A 191 -14.88 40.29 -26.72
C GLU A 191 -13.68 39.36 -26.98
N ASN A 192 -12.74 39.79 -27.84
CA ASN A 192 -11.52 39.03 -28.11
C ASN A 192 -10.54 39.09 -26.93
N GLU A 193 -10.43 40.23 -26.25
CA GLU A 193 -9.58 40.36 -25.05
C GLU A 193 -10.11 39.54 -23.87
N THR A 194 -11.42 39.52 -23.63
CA THR A 194 -12.02 38.66 -22.59
C THR A 194 -11.79 37.18 -22.87
N SER A 195 -11.89 36.75 -24.14
CA SER A 195 -11.65 35.37 -24.57
C SER A 195 -10.18 34.96 -24.42
N VAL A 196 -9.24 35.86 -24.70
CA VAL A 196 -7.80 35.63 -24.51
C VAL A 196 -7.44 35.53 -23.01
N ARG A 197 -8.02 36.38 -22.15
CA ARG A 197 -7.82 36.30 -20.70
C ARG A 197 -8.38 35.01 -20.10
N GLU A 198 -9.56 34.61 -20.55
CA GLU A 198 -10.18 33.37 -20.09
C GLU A 198 -9.36 32.14 -20.51
N THR A 199 -8.93 32.07 -21.77
CA THR A 199 -8.07 30.97 -22.26
C THR A 199 -6.72 30.92 -21.53
N GLN A 200 -6.11 32.08 -21.22
CA GLN A 200 -4.91 32.15 -20.40
C GLN A 200 -5.16 31.64 -18.97
N SER A 201 -6.29 32.02 -18.35
CA SER A 201 -6.65 31.57 -17.00
C SER A 201 -6.88 30.05 -16.93
N MET A 202 -7.50 29.46 -17.96
CA MET A 202 -7.69 28.01 -18.07
C MET A 202 -6.36 27.28 -18.25
N LEU A 203 -5.44 27.83 -19.05
CA LEU A 203 -4.11 27.27 -19.23
C LEU A 203 -3.33 27.28 -17.91
N LEU A 204 -3.40 28.36 -17.14
CA LEU A 204 -2.76 28.47 -15.82
C LEU A 204 -3.33 27.49 -14.80
N GLU A 205 -4.65 27.30 -14.75
CA GLU A 205 -5.29 26.27 -13.92
C GLU A 205 -4.80 24.87 -14.28
N ARG A 206 -4.69 24.59 -15.59
CA ARG A 206 -4.17 23.31 -16.06
C ARG A 206 -2.71 23.10 -15.70
N ILE A 207 -1.87 24.13 -15.82
CA ILE A 207 -0.46 24.07 -15.43
C ILE A 207 -0.35 23.85 -13.91
N ALA A 208 -1.17 24.53 -13.11
CA ALA A 208 -1.23 24.36 -11.66
C ALA A 208 -1.63 22.93 -11.26
N SER A 209 -2.63 22.34 -11.92
CA SER A 209 -3.02 20.95 -11.69
C SER A 209 -1.90 19.96 -12.07
N GLU A 210 -1.18 20.19 -13.17
CA GLU A 210 -0.02 19.38 -13.56
C GLU A 210 1.15 19.54 -12.59
N MET A 211 1.35 20.74 -12.05
CA MET A 211 2.35 21.01 -11.01
C MET A 211 2.02 20.25 -9.72
N ASN A 212 0.75 20.21 -9.31
CA ASN A 212 0.32 19.40 -8.17
C ASN A 212 0.59 17.91 -8.40
N ARG A 213 0.23 17.41 -9.59
CA ARG A 213 0.52 16.02 -9.97
C ARG A 213 2.03 15.72 -9.96
N LEU A 214 2.84 16.67 -10.36
CA LEU A 214 4.30 16.57 -10.32
C LEU A 214 4.84 16.47 -8.89
N LYS A 215 4.33 17.27 -7.95
CA LYS A 215 4.68 17.15 -6.52
C LYS A 215 4.43 15.72 -6.03
N PHE A 216 3.30 15.11 -6.41
CA PHE A 216 2.98 13.73 -6.05
C PHE A 216 3.96 12.72 -6.67
N TYR A 217 4.26 12.84 -7.97
CA TYR A 217 5.20 11.92 -8.63
C TYR A 217 6.59 11.98 -8.01
N ILE A 218 7.07 13.16 -7.61
CA ILE A 218 8.37 13.32 -6.98
C ILE A 218 8.40 12.72 -5.59
N ALA A 219 7.38 13.00 -4.76
CA ALA A 219 7.27 12.38 -3.44
C ALA A 219 7.23 10.85 -3.55
N HIS A 220 6.48 10.31 -4.51
CA HIS A 220 6.43 8.88 -4.76
C HIS A 220 7.77 8.33 -5.26
N ALA A 221 8.47 9.05 -6.15
CA ALA A 221 9.77 8.66 -6.69
C ALA A 221 10.87 8.65 -5.63
N GLN A 222 10.92 9.68 -4.78
CA GLN A 222 11.84 9.76 -3.65
C GLN A 222 11.62 8.59 -2.69
N SER A 223 10.36 8.32 -2.32
CA SER A 223 10.02 7.22 -1.41
C SER A 223 10.44 5.86 -1.97
N ARG A 224 10.14 5.58 -3.25
CA ARG A 224 10.44 4.29 -3.86
C ARG A 224 11.92 4.11 -4.13
N TYR A 225 12.61 5.16 -4.58
CA TYR A 225 14.05 5.15 -4.79
C TYR A 225 14.81 4.86 -3.50
N SER A 226 14.42 5.51 -2.40
CA SER A 226 15.00 5.28 -1.07
C SER A 226 14.82 3.83 -0.62
N GLN A 227 13.64 3.24 -0.87
CA GLN A 227 13.37 1.83 -0.54
C GLN A 227 14.25 0.85 -1.34
N VAL A 228 14.51 1.13 -2.62
CA VAL A 228 15.26 0.22 -3.51
C VAL A 228 16.77 0.35 -3.33
N THR A 229 17.29 1.56 -3.09
CA THR A 229 18.73 1.84 -3.09
C THR A 229 19.32 2.10 -1.70
N GLY A 230 18.47 2.39 -0.70
CA GLY A 230 18.92 2.79 0.64
C GLY A 230 19.50 4.22 0.70
N ILE A 231 19.45 4.98 -0.39
CA ILE A 231 19.99 6.34 -0.50
C ILE A 231 18.82 7.33 -0.46
N GLN A 232 18.93 8.36 0.39
CA GLN A 232 17.89 9.39 0.53
C GLN A 232 17.97 10.48 -0.55
N ASN A 233 19.17 10.81 -1.02
CA ASN A 233 19.37 11.92 -1.97
C ASN A 233 19.73 11.38 -3.36
N PHE A 234 18.86 11.65 -4.34
CA PHE A 234 19.05 11.23 -5.71
C PHE A 234 19.38 12.45 -6.60
N PRO A 235 20.61 12.54 -7.18
CA PRO A 235 21.06 13.74 -7.90
C PRO A 235 20.17 14.17 -9.08
N PHE A 236 19.44 13.24 -9.70
CA PHE A 236 18.50 13.57 -10.76
C PHE A 236 17.27 14.31 -10.24
N ILE A 237 16.77 13.95 -9.06
CA ILE A 237 15.66 14.68 -8.42
C ILE A 237 16.13 16.08 -8.00
N ASP A 238 17.36 16.23 -7.50
CA ASP A 238 17.92 17.55 -7.17
C ASP A 238 18.01 18.47 -8.40
N ASN A 239 18.39 17.92 -9.57
CA ASN A 239 18.39 18.68 -10.82
C ASN A 239 16.96 19.08 -11.24
N MET A 240 16.03 18.14 -11.14
CA MET A 240 14.64 18.38 -11.49
C MET A 240 13.99 19.39 -10.57
N GLU A 241 14.31 19.34 -9.28
CA GLU A 241 13.80 20.23 -8.26
C GLU A 241 14.15 21.69 -8.55
N LYS A 242 15.37 21.98 -9.03
CA LYS A 242 15.74 23.34 -9.48
C LYS A 242 14.88 23.82 -10.65
N ARG A 243 14.62 22.95 -11.63
CA ARG A 243 13.75 23.28 -12.77
C ARG A 243 12.32 23.53 -12.31
N ILE A 244 11.83 22.71 -11.38
CA ILE A 244 10.48 22.83 -10.82
C ILE A 244 10.33 24.09 -9.99
N GLN A 245 11.31 24.44 -9.17
CA GLN A 245 11.33 25.69 -8.42
C GLN A 245 11.27 26.89 -9.38
N SER A 246 12.02 26.84 -10.49
CA SER A 246 11.96 27.90 -11.50
C SER A 246 10.59 27.99 -12.19
N ALA A 247 9.97 26.85 -12.51
CA ALA A 247 8.64 26.78 -13.09
C ALA A 247 7.54 27.21 -12.11
N SER A 248 7.67 26.88 -10.82
CA SER A 248 6.78 27.32 -9.75
C SER A 248 6.81 28.82 -9.61
N LEU A 249 8.00 29.44 -9.58
CA LEU A 249 8.13 30.88 -9.45
C LEU A 249 7.50 31.63 -10.63
N LEU A 250 7.67 31.12 -11.85
CA LEU A 250 7.01 31.66 -13.05
C LEU A 250 5.49 31.47 -13.01
N LEU A 251 5.04 30.31 -12.53
CA LEU A 251 3.62 30.02 -12.37
C LEU A 251 2.98 30.94 -11.32
N ASP A 252 3.59 31.10 -10.15
CA ASP A 252 3.11 31.99 -9.09
C ASP A 252 3.02 33.44 -9.59
N ALA A 253 4.03 33.92 -10.32
CA ALA A 253 4.02 35.26 -10.91
C ALA A 253 2.93 35.43 -11.98
N SER A 254 2.75 34.45 -12.86
CA SER A 254 1.76 34.51 -13.94
C SER A 254 0.32 34.35 -13.45
N VAL A 255 0.07 33.46 -12.49
CA VAL A 255 -1.23 33.34 -11.81
C VAL A 255 -1.53 34.63 -11.04
N GLY A 256 -0.54 35.21 -10.36
CA GLY A 256 -0.71 36.49 -9.66
C GLY A 256 -1.12 37.62 -10.58
N HIS A 257 -0.43 37.79 -11.70
CA HIS A 257 -0.79 38.80 -12.69
C HIS A 257 -2.18 38.54 -13.31
N CYS A 258 -2.49 37.29 -13.65
CA CYS A 258 -3.80 36.91 -14.18
C CYS A 258 -4.93 37.19 -13.17
N PHE A 259 -4.67 36.95 -11.89
CA PHE A 259 -5.61 37.22 -10.81
C PHE A 259 -5.84 38.72 -10.60
N VAL A 260 -4.79 39.54 -10.57
CA VAL A 260 -4.91 41.01 -10.54
C VAL A 260 -5.76 41.51 -11.70
N ASN A 261 -5.45 41.06 -12.92
CA ASN A 261 -6.18 41.43 -14.12
C ASN A 261 -7.66 41.01 -14.05
N GLY A 262 -7.94 39.80 -13.53
CA GLY A 262 -9.31 39.32 -13.30
C GLY A 262 -10.06 40.15 -12.25
N LEU A 263 -9.37 40.62 -11.20
CA LEU A 263 -9.95 41.49 -10.17
C LEU A 263 -10.26 42.90 -10.70
N GLU A 264 -9.38 43.48 -11.51
CA GLU A 264 -9.58 44.81 -12.12
C GLU A 264 -10.78 44.83 -13.07
N HIS A 265 -10.93 43.79 -13.90
CA HIS A 265 -12.00 43.68 -14.89
C HIS A 265 -13.28 43.02 -14.35
N ARG A 266 -13.25 42.46 -13.14
CA ARG A 266 -14.34 41.68 -12.52
C ARG A 266 -14.80 40.48 -13.35
N ASP A 267 -13.85 39.82 -14.01
CA ASP A 267 -14.12 38.63 -14.85
C ASP A 267 -14.26 37.39 -13.96
N ALA A 268 -15.49 36.96 -13.73
CA ALA A 268 -15.80 35.86 -12.79
C ALA A 268 -15.14 34.52 -13.16
N SER A 269 -15.06 34.18 -14.45
CA SER A 269 -14.44 32.93 -14.91
C SER A 269 -12.92 32.92 -14.72
N VAL A 270 -12.26 34.04 -15.02
CA VAL A 270 -10.82 34.22 -14.79
C VAL A 270 -10.49 34.10 -13.31
N ILE A 271 -11.25 34.79 -12.45
CA ILE A 271 -11.09 34.71 -11.00
C ILE A 271 -11.25 33.27 -10.51
N TYR A 272 -12.31 32.58 -10.95
CA TYR A 272 -12.56 31.20 -10.58
C TYR A 272 -11.40 30.26 -10.97
N ASN A 273 -10.91 30.38 -12.21
CA ASN A 273 -9.78 29.58 -12.69
C ASN A 273 -8.49 29.88 -11.93
N CYS A 274 -8.20 31.15 -11.64
CA CYS A 274 -7.05 31.56 -10.82
C CYS A 274 -7.14 31.03 -9.40
N LEU A 275 -8.31 31.07 -8.75
CA LEU A 275 -8.50 30.52 -7.41
C LEU A 275 -8.31 29.00 -7.39
N ARG A 276 -8.79 28.29 -8.42
CA ARG A 276 -8.52 26.87 -8.58
C ARG A 276 -7.04 26.58 -8.82
N ALA A 277 -6.35 27.43 -9.57
CA ALA A 277 -4.90 27.33 -9.74
C ALA A 277 -4.15 27.52 -8.41
N TYR A 278 -4.51 28.53 -7.62
CA TYR A 278 -3.95 28.76 -6.28
C TYR A 278 -4.20 27.60 -5.32
N ALA A 279 -5.42 27.04 -5.33
CA ALA A 279 -5.75 25.85 -4.55
C ALA A 279 -4.92 24.64 -4.97
N ALA A 280 -4.68 24.45 -6.27
CA ALA A 280 -3.86 23.34 -6.77
C ALA A 280 -2.36 23.49 -6.42
N ILE A 281 -1.85 24.71 -6.28
CA ILE A 281 -0.44 24.97 -5.91
C ILE A 281 -0.26 24.98 -4.38
N ASP A 282 -1.34 24.91 -3.60
CA ASP A 282 -1.37 25.11 -2.14
C ASP A 282 -0.93 26.51 -1.70
N ASN A 283 -1.11 27.53 -2.55
CA ASN A 283 -0.73 28.91 -2.26
C ASN A 283 -1.96 29.78 -1.97
N THR A 284 -2.66 29.47 -0.87
CA THR A 284 -3.91 30.15 -0.48
C THR A 284 -3.64 31.57 0.04
N THR A 285 -2.57 31.72 0.81
CA THR A 285 -2.15 33.01 1.37
C THR A 285 -1.76 34.02 0.30
N GLY A 286 -1.17 33.57 -0.81
CA GLY A 286 -0.80 34.43 -1.93
C GLY A 286 -2.03 35.07 -2.60
N ALA A 287 -3.07 34.27 -2.83
CA ALA A 287 -4.34 34.78 -3.38
C ALA A 287 -5.00 35.79 -2.43
N GLU A 288 -5.04 35.48 -1.13
CA GLU A 288 -5.60 36.34 -0.09
C GLU A 288 -4.83 37.67 0.03
N GLU A 289 -3.50 37.63 -0.10
CA GLU A 289 -2.66 38.82 -0.05
C GLU A 289 -2.78 39.69 -1.30
N ILE A 290 -2.86 39.10 -2.50
CA ILE A 290 -3.06 39.86 -3.74
C ILE A 290 -4.43 40.55 -3.72
N PHE A 291 -5.47 39.86 -3.28
CA PHE A 291 -6.78 40.49 -3.10
C PHE A 291 -6.71 41.66 -2.11
N ARG A 292 -5.96 41.48 -1.02
CA ARG A 292 -5.74 42.51 0.00
C ARG A 292 -5.04 43.75 -0.58
N THR A 293 -3.96 43.58 -1.32
CA THR A 293 -3.16 44.70 -1.82
C THR A 293 -3.80 45.39 -3.03
N THR A 294 -4.44 44.64 -3.93
CA THR A 294 -5.03 45.17 -5.17
C THR A 294 -6.36 45.88 -4.93
N ILE A 295 -7.26 45.28 -4.13
CA ILE A 295 -8.62 45.81 -3.95
C ILE A 295 -8.79 46.48 -2.60
N LEU A 296 -8.37 45.84 -1.50
CA LEU A 296 -8.70 46.33 -0.15
C LEU A 296 -7.81 47.50 0.29
N SER A 297 -6.50 47.44 0.07
CA SER A 297 -5.56 48.51 0.44
C SER A 297 -5.96 49.89 -0.11
N PRO A 298 -6.24 50.06 -1.42
CA PRO A 298 -6.68 51.37 -1.94
C PRO A 298 -8.05 51.80 -1.40
N LEU A 299 -8.99 50.86 -1.21
CA LEU A 299 -10.32 51.17 -0.67
C LEU A 299 -10.26 51.61 0.80
N VAL A 300 -9.47 50.91 1.61
CA VAL A 300 -9.33 51.20 3.03
C VAL A 300 -8.51 52.48 3.24
N GLN A 301 -7.50 52.75 2.41
CA GLN A 301 -6.77 54.03 2.43
C GLN A 301 -7.66 55.23 2.06
N GLN A 302 -8.68 55.04 1.24
CA GLN A 302 -9.66 56.08 0.91
C GLN A 302 -10.56 56.43 2.12
N ILE A 303 -10.86 55.46 2.99
CA ILE A 303 -11.71 55.63 4.16
C ILE A 303 -10.90 56.07 5.39
N ILE A 304 -9.73 55.47 5.60
CA ILE A 304 -8.81 55.75 6.70
C ILE A 304 -7.44 56.13 6.12
N PRO A 305 -7.21 57.42 5.79
CA PRO A 305 -5.95 57.87 5.21
C PRO A 305 -4.79 57.64 6.17
N HIS A 306 -3.70 57.04 5.67
CA HIS A 306 -2.43 57.00 6.38
C HIS A 306 -1.78 58.40 6.33
N GLY A 307 -2.10 59.24 7.31
CA GLY A 307 -1.40 60.50 7.54
C GLY A 307 -2.06 61.76 6.97
N SER A 308 -3.35 62.00 7.25
CA SER A 308 -3.87 63.37 7.20
C SER A 308 -3.99 63.97 8.60
N SER A 309 -3.07 64.91 8.86
CA SER A 309 -3.13 65.99 9.85
C SER A 309 -3.09 65.64 11.34
N GLN A 310 -1.86 65.54 11.85
CA GLN A 310 -1.45 66.42 12.96
C GLN A 310 -1.57 67.90 12.51
N THR A 311 -2.77 68.40 12.28
CA THR A 311 -3.01 69.84 12.38
C THR A 311 -4.37 70.06 12.99
N VAL A 312 -4.36 70.99 13.95
CA VAL A 312 -5.49 71.59 14.64
C VAL A 312 -5.98 70.82 15.87
N VAL A 313 -5.51 71.33 17.01
CA VAL A 313 -6.17 71.38 18.31
C VAL A 313 -7.70 71.35 18.16
N GLY A 314 -8.29 70.18 18.37
CA GLY A 314 -9.74 69.98 18.32
C GLY A 314 -10.05 68.51 18.09
N ALA A 315 -10.52 67.84 19.14
CA ALA A 315 -11.01 66.46 19.19
C ALA A 315 -11.65 65.91 17.90
N ALA A 316 -10.84 65.45 16.94
CA ALA A 316 -11.28 64.41 16.02
C ALA A 316 -11.29 63.13 16.87
N VAL A 317 -12.46 62.83 17.44
CA VAL A 317 -12.68 61.57 18.13
C VAL A 317 -12.37 60.47 17.11
N ASP A 318 -11.51 59.52 17.48
CA ASP A 318 -11.23 58.32 16.69
C ASP A 318 -12.48 57.43 16.68
N ASP A 319 -13.58 57.96 16.15
CA ASP A 319 -14.87 57.30 16.03
C ASP A 319 -14.78 56.35 14.85
N LEU A 320 -15.00 55.07 15.12
CA LEU A 320 -14.94 54.00 14.14
C LEU A 320 -16.32 53.66 13.56
N GLU A 321 -17.41 54.19 14.13
CA GLU A 321 -18.77 53.79 13.74
C GLU A 321 -19.09 54.16 12.29
N GLU A 322 -18.73 55.38 11.86
CA GLU A 322 -18.97 55.84 10.49
C GLU A 322 -17.99 55.19 9.50
N ASP A 323 -16.73 55.00 9.90
CA ASP A 323 -15.72 54.30 9.10
C ASP A 323 -16.16 52.86 8.81
N TYR A 324 -16.71 52.15 9.81
CA TYR A 324 -17.25 50.80 9.63
C TYR A 324 -18.47 50.77 8.70
N LYS A 325 -19.35 51.78 8.74
CA LYS A 325 -20.50 51.87 7.81
C LYS A 325 -20.05 52.06 6.36
N GLN A 326 -19.10 52.96 6.13
CA GLN A 326 -18.54 53.19 4.79
C GLN A 326 -17.79 51.96 4.28
N LEU A 327 -17.00 51.33 5.14
CA LEU A 327 -16.29 50.11 4.84
C LEU A 327 -17.24 48.96 4.48
N LEU A 328 -18.34 48.79 5.22
CA LEU A 328 -19.33 47.75 4.94
C LEU A 328 -20.00 47.97 3.57
N GLN A 329 -20.35 49.20 3.23
CA GLN A 329 -20.89 49.55 1.91
C GLN A 329 -19.90 49.26 0.77
N HIS A 330 -18.62 49.58 0.97
CA HIS A 330 -17.58 49.29 -0.01
C HIS A 330 -17.30 47.79 -0.15
N ILE A 331 -17.31 47.03 0.95
CA ILE A 331 -17.20 45.56 0.92
C ILE A 331 -18.38 44.95 0.17
N ASP A 332 -19.62 45.41 0.40
CA ASP A 332 -20.79 44.90 -0.33
C ASP A 332 -20.76 45.21 -1.83
N LYS A 333 -20.17 46.35 -2.22
CA LYS A 333 -20.08 46.74 -3.63
C LYS A 333 -18.89 46.12 -4.38
N HIS A 334 -17.76 45.95 -3.70
CA HIS A 334 -16.49 45.56 -4.33
C HIS A 334 -16.01 44.15 -3.97
N CYS A 335 -16.51 43.52 -2.92
CA CYS A 335 -16.04 42.20 -2.48
C CYS A 335 -17.10 41.10 -2.64
N LYS A 336 -18.38 41.47 -2.78
CA LYS A 336 -19.49 40.52 -2.89
C LYS A 336 -19.31 39.48 -4.01
N TYR A 337 -18.87 39.90 -5.19
CA TYR A 337 -18.66 38.98 -6.32
C TYR A 337 -17.60 37.91 -5.99
N LEU A 338 -16.50 38.28 -5.34
CA LEU A 338 -15.42 37.36 -5.00
C LEU A 338 -15.87 36.39 -3.90
N LEU A 339 -16.57 36.90 -2.89
CA LEU A 339 -17.11 36.08 -1.80
C LEU A 339 -18.17 35.08 -2.29
N GLU A 340 -18.98 35.44 -3.28
CA GLU A 340 -19.92 34.52 -3.93
C GLU A 340 -19.18 33.43 -4.72
N ILE A 341 -18.12 33.78 -5.46
CA ILE A 341 -17.30 32.82 -6.20
C ILE A 341 -16.60 31.86 -5.24
N SER A 342 -16.01 32.36 -4.14
CA SER A 342 -15.31 31.51 -3.15
C SER A 342 -16.26 30.66 -2.31
N SER A 343 -17.53 31.06 -2.15
CA SER A 343 -18.56 30.31 -1.42
C SER A 343 -19.42 29.40 -2.29
N THR A 344 -19.17 29.34 -3.60
CA THR A 344 -19.93 28.51 -4.54
C THR A 344 -19.82 27.02 -4.15
N ALA A 345 -20.96 26.36 -3.95
CA ALA A 345 -21.01 24.96 -3.55
C ALA A 345 -20.31 24.03 -4.57
N ASN A 346 -19.58 23.03 -4.09
CA ASN A 346 -18.82 22.05 -4.89
C ASN A 346 -17.63 22.62 -5.70
N SER A 347 -17.25 23.88 -5.49
CA SER A 347 -16.10 24.51 -6.17
C SER A 347 -14.73 24.05 -5.65
N GLY A 348 -14.69 23.49 -4.43
CA GLY A 348 -13.42 23.18 -3.73
C GLY A 348 -12.69 24.42 -3.21
N LEU A 349 -13.30 25.61 -3.28
CA LEU A 349 -12.70 26.89 -2.87
C LEU A 349 -12.91 27.23 -1.39
N HIS A 350 -13.46 26.31 -0.59
CA HIS A 350 -13.62 26.48 0.86
C HIS A 350 -12.31 26.57 1.64
N VAL A 351 -11.16 26.37 0.97
CA VAL A 351 -9.83 26.49 1.57
C VAL A 351 -9.44 27.97 1.80
N PHE A 352 -10.09 28.92 1.11
CA PHE A 352 -9.78 30.34 1.23
C PHE A 352 -10.65 31.03 2.29
N ASP A 353 -10.04 31.86 3.13
CA ASP A 353 -10.73 32.72 4.10
C ASP A 353 -10.41 34.20 3.82
N PHE A 354 -10.99 34.71 2.74
CA PHE A 354 -10.84 36.12 2.35
C PHE A 354 -11.40 37.10 3.39
N LEU A 355 -12.36 36.67 4.22
CA LEU A 355 -12.94 37.51 5.27
C LEU A 355 -11.92 37.73 6.39
N ALA A 356 -11.33 36.68 6.93
CA ALA A 356 -10.35 36.80 8.01
C ALA A 356 -8.99 37.30 7.52
N ASN A 357 -8.44 36.69 6.47
CA ASN A 357 -7.04 36.87 6.10
C ASN A 357 -6.79 38.06 5.18
N SER A 358 -7.81 38.55 4.47
CA SER A 358 -7.73 39.74 3.64
C SER A 358 -8.46 40.92 4.27
N ILE A 359 -9.79 40.81 4.46
CA ILE A 359 -10.65 41.94 4.87
C ILE A 359 -10.36 42.36 6.31
N LEU A 360 -10.52 41.48 7.29
CA LEU A 360 -10.30 41.81 8.71
C LEU A 360 -8.85 42.22 8.97
N LYS A 361 -7.90 41.54 8.34
CA LYS A 361 -6.47 41.86 8.45
C LYS A 361 -6.15 43.28 7.96
N GLU A 362 -6.65 43.69 6.79
CA GLU A 362 -6.38 45.04 6.25
C GLU A 362 -7.06 46.12 7.09
N VAL A 363 -8.30 45.88 7.51
CA VAL A 363 -9.08 46.83 8.33
C VAL A 363 -8.42 47.04 9.68
N LEU A 364 -7.97 45.97 10.33
CA LEU A 364 -7.23 46.05 11.58
C LEU A 364 -5.92 46.82 11.41
N MET A 365 -5.14 46.52 10.36
CA MET A 365 -3.89 47.24 10.06
C MET A 365 -4.13 48.72 9.81
N ALA A 366 -5.20 49.08 9.11
CA ALA A 366 -5.54 50.46 8.83
C ALA A 366 -5.99 51.22 10.07
N ILE A 367 -6.78 50.62 10.95
CA ILE A 367 -7.18 51.24 12.23
C ILE A 367 -5.96 51.44 13.13
N GLN A 368 -5.07 50.44 13.23
CA GLN A 368 -3.84 50.54 14.02
C GLN A 368 -2.91 51.67 13.55
N ARG A 369 -2.81 51.89 12.24
CA ARG A 369 -1.93 52.92 11.65
C ARG A 369 -2.60 54.29 11.55
N GLY A 370 -3.88 54.36 11.26
CA GLY A 370 -4.61 55.60 11.03
C GLY A 370 -5.19 56.24 12.30
N LYS A 371 -5.67 55.42 13.24
CA LYS A 371 -6.36 55.86 14.48
C LYS A 371 -5.89 55.04 15.70
N PRO A 372 -4.62 55.14 16.13
CA PRO A 372 -4.11 54.38 17.27
C PRO A 372 -4.79 54.74 18.59
N GLY A 373 -5.39 55.94 18.69
CA GLY A 373 -6.15 56.38 19.86
C GLY A 373 -7.47 55.61 20.04
N ALA A 374 -7.99 54.95 19.00
CA ALA A 374 -9.18 54.10 19.10
C ALA A 374 -9.00 52.91 20.06
N PHE A 375 -7.77 52.45 20.26
CA PHE A 375 -7.41 51.37 21.20
C PHE A 375 -6.97 51.88 22.58
N SER A 376 -6.97 53.20 22.80
CA SER A 376 -6.47 53.79 24.05
C SER A 376 -7.43 53.52 25.22
N SER A 377 -6.97 52.77 26.20
CA SER A 377 -7.69 52.54 27.47
C SER A 377 -7.82 53.80 28.34
N GLY A 378 -7.11 54.88 27.99
CA GLY A 378 -7.15 56.17 28.69
C GLY A 378 -8.48 56.93 28.56
N ARG A 379 -9.39 56.48 27.68
CA ARG A 379 -10.75 57.06 27.51
C ARG A 379 -11.81 55.95 27.51
N PRO A 380 -12.30 55.51 28.68
CA PRO A 380 -13.16 54.32 28.80
C PRO A 380 -14.48 54.39 28.01
N THR A 381 -15.09 55.57 27.89
CA THR A 381 -16.37 55.76 27.17
C THR A 381 -16.19 55.64 25.65
N GLU A 382 -15.11 56.22 25.11
CA GLU A 382 -14.76 56.15 23.68
C GLU A 382 -14.32 54.73 23.32
N PHE A 383 -13.51 54.09 24.18
CA PHE A 383 -13.11 52.69 24.01
C PHE A 383 -14.31 51.74 23.99
N LEU A 384 -15.25 51.88 24.94
CA LEU A 384 -16.45 51.03 24.97
C LEU A 384 -17.35 51.24 23.75
N ARG A 385 -17.47 52.49 23.27
CA ARG A 385 -18.24 52.79 22.06
C ARG A 385 -17.60 52.15 20.83
N ASN A 386 -16.30 52.33 20.64
CA ASN A 386 -15.55 51.72 19.55
C ASN A 386 -15.60 50.19 19.61
N TYR A 387 -15.45 49.61 20.80
CA TYR A 387 -15.58 48.16 21.00
C TYR A 387 -16.96 47.62 20.59
N LYS A 388 -18.04 48.31 20.99
CA LYS A 388 -19.41 47.94 20.57
C LYS A 388 -19.59 48.06 19.06
N SER A 389 -19.06 49.11 18.45
CA SER A 389 -19.11 49.31 16.99
C SER A 389 -18.33 48.22 16.25
N SER A 390 -17.12 47.85 16.72
CA SER A 390 -16.35 46.74 16.17
C SER A 390 -17.06 45.40 16.29
N LEU A 391 -17.73 45.12 17.43
CA LEU A 391 -18.54 43.90 17.59
C LEU A 391 -19.74 43.88 16.62
N SER A 392 -20.42 45.01 16.44
CA SER A 392 -21.53 45.11 15.48
C SER A 392 -21.06 44.90 14.04
N PHE A 393 -19.87 45.41 13.70
CA PHE A 393 -19.24 45.22 12.40
C PHE A 393 -18.87 43.75 12.16
N LEU A 394 -18.28 43.09 13.16
CA LEU A 394 -17.96 41.65 13.10
C LEU A 394 -19.22 40.80 12.93
N ALA A 395 -20.29 41.07 13.70
CA ALA A 395 -21.55 40.32 13.59
C ALA A 395 -22.17 40.41 12.18
N VAL A 396 -22.04 41.57 11.51
CA VAL A 396 -22.52 41.73 10.13
C VAL A 396 -21.63 41.00 9.12
N LEU A 397 -20.31 40.97 9.34
CA LEU A 397 -19.38 40.22 8.48
C LEU A 397 -19.53 38.71 8.66
N GLU A 398 -19.78 38.24 9.87
CA GLU A 398 -20.02 36.82 10.16
C GLU A 398 -21.29 36.29 9.47
N GLY A 399 -22.29 37.15 9.26
CA GLY A 399 -23.51 36.83 8.51
C GLY A 399 -23.35 36.79 6.99
N LYS A 400 -22.16 37.12 6.43
CA LYS A 400 -21.90 37.07 4.98
C LYS A 400 -21.42 35.67 4.54
N PRO A 401 -21.78 35.25 3.30
CA PRO A 401 -21.31 33.98 2.76
C PRO A 401 -19.78 33.97 2.69
N GLY A 402 -19.16 32.91 3.21
CA GLY A 402 -17.70 32.76 3.30
C GLY A 402 -17.12 32.83 4.72
N SER A 403 -17.91 33.17 5.74
CA SER A 403 -17.45 33.09 7.13
C SER A 403 -17.24 31.62 7.53
N THR A 404 -16.04 31.28 7.97
CA THR A 404 -15.66 29.92 8.41
C THR A 404 -16.58 29.37 9.51
N ILE A 405 -17.27 30.26 10.25
CA ILE A 405 -18.24 29.93 11.30
C ILE A 405 -19.63 29.57 10.72
N ALA A 406 -20.08 30.24 9.65
CA ALA A 406 -21.36 29.92 9.01
C ALA A 406 -21.37 28.53 8.34
N ASN A 407 -20.19 28.02 7.96
CA ASN A 407 -20.03 26.67 7.40
C ASN A 407 -20.08 25.56 8.47
N PHE A 408 -19.90 25.89 9.76
CA PHE A 408 -20.04 24.91 10.85
C PHE A 408 -21.50 24.67 11.24
N GLU A 409 -22.38 25.68 11.13
CA GLU A 409 -23.80 25.52 11.48
C GLU A 409 -24.60 24.76 10.41
N THR A 410 -24.17 24.81 9.13
CA THR A 410 -24.87 24.14 8.02
C THR A 410 -24.53 22.66 7.85
N ASN A 411 -23.48 22.16 8.53
CA ASN A 411 -23.01 20.77 8.42
C ASN A 411 -23.29 19.89 9.66
N THR A 412 -24.16 20.32 10.57
CA THR A 412 -24.68 19.40 11.60
C THR A 412 -25.88 18.62 11.05
N PRO A 413 -25.77 17.30 10.79
CA PRO A 413 -26.94 16.51 10.48
C PRO A 413 -27.84 16.52 11.69
N ASN A 414 -29.09 16.86 11.44
CA ASN A 414 -30.21 16.89 12.37
C ASN A 414 -30.39 15.50 13.04
N ALA A 415 -29.62 15.21 14.09
CA ALA A 415 -29.85 14.09 14.98
C ALA A 415 -30.96 14.48 15.96
N LYS A 416 -32.21 14.46 15.47
CA LYS A 416 -33.37 14.40 16.34
C LYS A 416 -33.64 12.94 16.73
N ALA A 417 -33.71 12.75 18.04
CA ALA A 417 -34.14 11.55 18.74
C ALA A 417 -35.55 11.08 18.35
#